data_AF-A0A0K2RTV2-F1
#
_entry.id   AF-A0A0K2RTV2-F1
#
_cell.length_a   1.000
_cell.length_b   1.000
_cell.length_c   1.000
_cell.angle_alpha   90.00
_cell.angle_beta   90.00
_cell.angle_gamma   90.00
#
_symmetry.space_group_name_H-M   'P 1'
#
loop_
_entity.id
_entity.type
_entity.pdbx_description
1 polymer ?
#
loop_
_entity_poly.entity_id
_entity_poly.type
_entity_poly.pdbx_seq_one_letter_code
_entity_poly.pdbx_strand_id
1 'polypeptide(L)'
;MSWLLLPGTHIGDLALTEKVYADMKDIAAGTATAEERLAIVADWVREDISVMAKNAASMRSRLGLKEEVLAQKERAKGTWGTREVAFAREWGGHRFSDEEVEKLLAGETIDFQATSQQGKTYDVFGKLGEGTYKGKKFVGFQKLGFGRRDASGAVLPPKEWCKHVFTQAEIQKLTAGESIEAGDFVSGKTGNNFSCKVSWDSKTQKIVPDFGTSGDEPPMSWCGVKFTDAQRKDLAHGKTIEGKGFLSKKTGKKFDAKLTWKEEKGAKKLVPSFG
;
A
#
# COMPACT_ATOMS: atom_id res chain seq x y z
N MET A 1 -31.76 -23.59 -4.32
CA MET A 1 -31.33 -22.84 -5.52
C MET A 1 -30.88 -23.73 -6.69
N SER A 2 -30.51 -25.00 -6.46
CA SER A 2 -30.08 -25.93 -7.51
C SER A 2 -31.14 -26.21 -8.61
N TRP A 3 -32.43 -26.19 -8.27
CA TRP A 3 -33.52 -26.47 -9.22
C TRP A 3 -33.64 -25.45 -10.37
N LEU A 4 -33.05 -24.25 -10.21
CA LEU A 4 -33.04 -23.21 -11.24
C LEU A 4 -32.10 -23.53 -12.41
N LEU A 5 -31.27 -24.56 -12.26
CA LEU A 5 -30.37 -25.04 -13.31
C LEU A 5 -31.04 -26.07 -14.23
N LEU A 6 -32.12 -26.69 -13.78
CA LEU A 6 -32.77 -27.83 -14.42
C LEU A 6 -33.70 -27.52 -15.62
N PRO A 7 -34.32 -26.34 -15.77
CA PRO A 7 -35.24 -26.09 -16.89
C PRO A 7 -34.57 -26.30 -18.26
N GLY A 8 -35.16 -27.15 -19.10
CA GLY A 8 -34.64 -27.45 -20.45
C GLY A 8 -33.46 -28.42 -20.50
N THR A 9 -33.09 -29.05 -19.37
CA THR A 9 -32.12 -30.16 -19.32
C THR A 9 -32.87 -31.49 -19.45
N HIS A 10 -32.22 -32.48 -20.05
CA HIS A 10 -32.70 -33.87 -20.12
C HIS A 10 -32.85 -34.45 -18.71
N ILE A 11 -31.90 -34.20 -17.79
CA ILE A 11 -31.98 -34.69 -16.40
C ILE A 11 -33.13 -34.06 -15.59
N GLY A 12 -33.62 -32.90 -16.04
CA GLY A 12 -34.82 -32.26 -15.50
C GLY A 12 -36.13 -32.78 -16.09
N ASP A 13 -36.07 -33.60 -17.15
CA ASP A 13 -37.23 -34.15 -17.84
C ASP A 13 -37.65 -35.51 -17.25
N LEU A 14 -38.92 -35.62 -16.87
CA LEU A 14 -39.48 -36.87 -16.34
C LEU A 14 -39.52 -37.98 -17.40
N ALA A 15 -39.63 -37.63 -18.69
CA ALA A 15 -39.65 -38.59 -19.79
C ALA A 15 -38.29 -39.29 -20.00
N LEU A 16 -37.20 -38.70 -19.52
CA LEU A 16 -35.87 -39.29 -19.64
C LEU A 16 -35.75 -40.61 -18.87
N THR A 17 -36.37 -40.66 -17.69
CA THR A 17 -36.32 -41.86 -16.83
C THR A 17 -37.01 -43.04 -17.51
N GLU A 18 -38.14 -42.80 -18.18
CA GLU A 18 -38.86 -43.81 -18.97
C GLU A 18 -38.00 -44.35 -20.12
N LYS A 19 -37.28 -43.45 -20.81
CA LYS A 19 -36.37 -43.81 -21.90
C LYS A 19 -35.19 -44.66 -21.44
N VAL A 20 -34.59 -44.35 -20.29
CA VAL A 20 -33.52 -45.16 -19.71
C VAL A 20 -34.01 -46.57 -19.36
N TYR A 21 -35.22 -46.71 -18.81
CA TYR A 21 -35.80 -48.02 -18.55
C TYR A 21 -36.12 -48.81 -19.82
N ALA A 22 -36.54 -48.14 -20.90
CA ALA A 22 -36.71 -48.77 -22.21
C ALA A 22 -35.38 -49.27 -22.77
N ASP A 23 -34.32 -48.45 -22.71
CA ASP A 23 -32.97 -48.84 -23.15
C ASP A 23 -32.45 -50.05 -22.37
N MET A 24 -32.70 -50.13 -21.05
CA MET A 24 -32.33 -51.30 -20.24
C MET A 24 -33.08 -52.58 -20.65
N LYS A 25 -34.35 -52.47 -21.09
CA LYS A 25 -35.13 -53.61 -21.60
C LYS A 25 -34.61 -54.08 -22.96
N ASP A 26 -34.27 -53.15 -23.85
CA ASP A 26 -33.68 -53.47 -25.16
C ASP A 26 -32.34 -54.21 -25.01
N ILE A 27 -31.51 -53.77 -24.05
CA ILE A 27 -30.25 -54.45 -23.72
C ILE A 27 -30.51 -55.86 -23.17
N ALA A 28 -31.50 -56.01 -22.27
CA ALA A 28 -31.87 -57.32 -21.73
C ALA A 28 -32.46 -58.27 -22.80
N ALA A 29 -33.12 -57.72 -23.83
CA ALA A 29 -33.63 -58.46 -24.98
C ALA A 29 -32.54 -58.77 -26.03
N GLY A 30 -31.33 -58.24 -25.87
CA GLY A 30 -30.22 -58.41 -26.82
C GLY A 30 -30.40 -57.62 -28.13
N THR A 31 -31.32 -56.66 -28.18
CA THR A 31 -31.61 -55.84 -29.36
C THR A 31 -30.77 -54.57 -29.44
N ALA A 32 -30.04 -54.24 -28.36
CA ALA A 32 -29.08 -53.15 -28.30
C ALA A 32 -27.92 -53.49 -27.35
N THR A 33 -26.78 -52.83 -27.52
CA THR A 33 -25.64 -52.96 -26.60
C THR A 33 -25.66 -51.87 -25.52
N ALA A 34 -25.06 -52.17 -24.36
CA ALA A 34 -24.91 -51.19 -23.29
C ALA A 34 -24.03 -50.00 -23.71
N GLU A 35 -23.00 -50.25 -24.53
CA GLU A 35 -22.05 -49.24 -24.99
C GLU A 35 -22.73 -48.19 -25.90
N GLU A 36 -23.60 -48.63 -26.81
CA GLU A 36 -24.37 -47.73 -27.68
C GLU A 36 -25.32 -46.84 -26.88
N ARG A 37 -26.04 -47.40 -25.90
CA ARG A 37 -27.00 -46.62 -25.09
C ARG A 37 -26.29 -45.68 -24.11
N LEU A 38 -25.15 -46.09 -23.55
CA LEU A 38 -24.34 -45.23 -22.68
C LEU A 38 -23.72 -44.06 -23.44
N ALA A 39 -23.36 -44.22 -24.72
CA ALA A 39 -22.87 -43.11 -25.55
C ALA A 39 -23.94 -42.01 -25.69
N ILE A 40 -25.20 -42.40 -25.91
CA ILE A 40 -26.34 -41.48 -26.02
C ILE A 40 -26.55 -40.74 -24.69
N VAL A 41 -26.48 -41.44 -23.56
CA VAL A 41 -26.58 -40.82 -22.22
C VAL A 41 -25.42 -39.84 -21.99
N ALA A 42 -24.21 -40.16 -22.45
CA ALA A 42 -23.07 -39.26 -22.32
C ALA A 42 -23.26 -37.96 -23.14
N ASP A 43 -23.90 -38.03 -24.30
CA ASP A 43 -24.26 -36.84 -25.09
C ASP A 43 -25.30 -35.98 -24.37
N TRP A 44 -26.33 -36.59 -23.76
CA TRP A 44 -27.29 -35.85 -22.93
C TRP A 44 -26.62 -35.13 -21.76
N VAL A 45 -25.66 -35.76 -21.09
CA VAL A 45 -24.90 -35.12 -20.00
C VAL A 45 -24.10 -33.92 -20.51
N ARG A 46 -23.48 -34.01 -21.70
CA ARG A 46 -22.74 -32.88 -22.30
C ARG A 46 -23.67 -31.73 -22.66
N GLU A 47 -24.82 -32.04 -23.26
CA GLU A 47 -25.85 -31.06 -23.59
C GLU A 47 -26.39 -30.38 -22.33
N ASP A 48 -26.71 -31.17 -21.28
CA ASP A 48 -27.19 -30.67 -20.00
C ASP A 48 -26.18 -29.76 -19.31
N ILE A 49 -24.89 -30.09 -19.32
CA ILE A 49 -23.86 -29.20 -18.79
C ILE A 49 -23.92 -27.83 -19.48
N SER A 50 -24.12 -27.81 -20.81
CA SER A 50 -24.22 -26.57 -21.58
C SER A 50 -25.49 -25.76 -21.25
N VAL A 51 -26.62 -26.44 -21.06
CA VAL A 51 -27.89 -25.81 -20.69
C VAL A 51 -27.85 -25.31 -19.26
N MET A 52 -27.32 -26.10 -18.32
CA MET A 52 -27.11 -25.69 -16.93
C MET A 52 -26.17 -24.49 -16.82
N ALA A 53 -25.13 -24.39 -17.66
CA ALA A 53 -24.26 -23.22 -17.70
C ALA A 53 -25.03 -21.94 -18.11
N LYS A 54 -25.90 -22.03 -19.13
CA LYS A 54 -26.78 -20.93 -19.55
C LYS A 54 -27.78 -20.55 -18.45
N ASN A 55 -28.41 -21.55 -17.84
CA ASN A 55 -29.35 -21.35 -16.74
C ASN A 55 -28.68 -20.74 -15.51
N ALA A 56 -27.43 -21.12 -15.21
CA ALA A 56 -26.65 -20.52 -14.13
C ALA A 56 -26.41 -19.03 -14.36
N ALA A 57 -26.07 -18.62 -15.59
CA ALA A 57 -25.90 -17.21 -15.93
C ALA A 57 -27.20 -16.41 -15.74
N SER A 58 -28.33 -16.92 -16.27
CA SER A 58 -29.65 -16.31 -16.12
C SER A 58 -30.09 -16.23 -14.64
N MET A 59 -29.88 -17.32 -13.89
CA MET A 59 -30.19 -17.41 -12.46
C MET A 59 -29.38 -16.39 -11.65
N ARG A 60 -28.08 -16.24 -11.92
CA ARG A 60 -27.22 -15.26 -11.24
C ARG A 60 -27.71 -13.83 -11.48
N SER A 61 -28.01 -13.49 -12.73
CA SER A 61 -28.57 -12.17 -13.09
C SER A 61 -29.88 -11.89 -12.34
N ARG A 62 -30.81 -12.85 -12.29
CA ARG A 62 -32.10 -12.70 -11.59
C ARG A 62 -31.96 -12.55 -10.08
N LEU A 63 -30.98 -13.22 -9.48
CA LEU A 63 -30.74 -13.18 -8.03
C LEU A 63 -29.83 -12.02 -7.59
N GLY A 64 -29.42 -11.14 -8.51
CA GLY A 64 -28.48 -10.06 -8.21
C GLY A 64 -27.10 -10.57 -7.78
N LEU A 65 -26.79 -11.84 -8.08
CA LEU A 65 -25.49 -12.43 -7.82
C LEU A 65 -24.54 -11.90 -8.89
N LYS A 66 -23.73 -10.91 -8.53
CA LYS A 66 -22.66 -10.43 -9.40
C LYS A 66 -21.74 -11.61 -9.70
N GLU A 67 -21.52 -11.86 -10.98
CA GLU A 67 -20.40 -12.66 -11.43
C GLU A 67 -19.16 -11.96 -10.89
N GLU A 68 -18.52 -12.54 -9.86
CA GLU A 68 -17.13 -12.24 -9.60
C GLU A 68 -16.40 -12.78 -10.83
N VAL A 69 -16.30 -11.93 -11.86
CA VAL A 69 -15.19 -12.02 -12.80
C VAL A 69 -14.00 -12.03 -11.88
N LEU A 70 -13.42 -13.21 -11.68
CA LEU A 70 -12.12 -13.37 -11.09
C LEU A 70 -11.21 -12.62 -12.06
N ALA A 71 -11.11 -11.30 -11.90
CA ALA A 71 -10.13 -10.50 -12.58
C ALA A 71 -8.84 -11.26 -12.34
N GLN A 72 -8.31 -11.87 -13.40
CA GLN A 72 -7.08 -12.64 -13.31
C GLN A 72 -6.04 -11.63 -12.88
N LYS A 73 -5.80 -11.55 -11.57
CA LYS A 73 -4.79 -10.68 -10.99
C LYS A 73 -3.51 -11.03 -11.70
N GLU A 74 -2.84 -10.02 -12.25
CA GLU A 74 -1.57 -10.20 -12.93
C GLU A 74 -0.66 -11.02 -12.02
N ARG A 75 -0.07 -12.08 -12.56
CA ARG A 75 0.83 -12.95 -11.80
C ARG A 75 2.25 -12.80 -12.32
N ALA A 76 3.19 -12.57 -11.40
CA ALA A 76 4.59 -12.78 -11.66
C ALA A 76 4.89 -14.28 -11.58
N LYS A 77 5.78 -14.76 -12.46
CA LYS A 77 6.28 -16.13 -12.47
C LYS A 77 7.79 -16.11 -12.42
N GLY A 78 8.38 -17.09 -11.75
CA GLY A 78 9.83 -17.28 -11.78
C GLY A 78 10.28 -18.37 -10.83
N THR A 79 11.59 -18.56 -10.75
CA THR A 79 12.22 -19.57 -9.89
C THR A 79 12.50 -18.96 -8.53
N TRP A 80 11.85 -19.48 -7.49
CA TRP A 80 12.13 -19.13 -6.11
C TRP A 80 12.90 -20.28 -5.46
N GLY A 81 14.20 -20.06 -5.23
CA GLY A 81 15.13 -21.12 -4.81
C GLY A 81 15.25 -22.21 -5.88
N THR A 82 14.63 -23.37 -5.64
CA THR A 82 14.61 -24.52 -6.58
C THR A 82 13.24 -24.81 -7.18
N ARG A 83 12.22 -24.00 -6.87
CA ARG A 83 10.83 -24.24 -7.29
C ARG A 83 10.36 -23.14 -8.22
N GLU A 84 9.66 -23.51 -9.29
CA GLU A 84 8.90 -22.54 -10.08
C GLU A 84 7.65 -22.12 -9.32
N VAL A 85 7.47 -20.82 -9.15
CA VAL A 85 6.34 -20.25 -8.42
C VAL A 85 5.65 -19.19 -9.26
N ALA A 86 4.34 -19.09 -9.10
CA ALA A 86 3.54 -17.99 -9.62
C ALA A 86 2.86 -17.29 -8.45
N PHE A 87 3.00 -15.97 -8.32
CA PHE A 87 2.38 -15.19 -7.25
C PHE A 87 1.74 -13.91 -7.80
N ALA A 88 0.86 -13.28 -7.02
CA ALA A 88 0.22 -12.04 -7.44
C ALA A 88 1.27 -10.92 -7.57
N ARG A 89 1.27 -10.21 -8.70
CA ARG A 89 2.18 -9.09 -8.95
C ARG A 89 1.77 -7.80 -8.22
N GLU A 90 0.64 -7.82 -7.54
CA GLU A 90 0.15 -6.68 -6.79
C GLU A 90 -0.13 -7.08 -5.33
N TRP A 91 0.30 -6.23 -4.40
CA TRP A 91 0.03 -6.38 -2.99
C TRP A 91 -0.25 -5.03 -2.34
N GLY A 92 -1.35 -4.92 -1.58
CA GLY A 92 -1.68 -3.70 -0.85
C GLY A 92 -1.85 -2.46 -1.73
N GLY A 93 -2.28 -2.62 -2.99
CA GLY A 93 -2.39 -1.53 -3.96
C GLY A 93 -1.09 -1.11 -4.62
N HIS A 94 0.04 -1.78 -4.32
CA HIS A 94 1.32 -1.60 -5.01
C HIS A 94 1.52 -2.73 -6.02
N ARG A 95 1.83 -2.38 -7.28
CA ARG A 95 2.22 -3.34 -8.32
C ARG A 95 3.74 -3.44 -8.37
N PHE A 96 4.27 -4.65 -8.19
CA PHE A 96 5.70 -4.90 -8.18
C PHE A 96 6.35 -4.61 -9.53
N SER A 97 7.48 -3.89 -9.51
CA SER A 97 8.37 -3.73 -10.66
C SER A 97 9.08 -5.04 -11.01
N ASP A 98 9.68 -5.14 -12.20
CA ASP A 98 10.46 -6.33 -12.56
C ASP A 98 11.64 -6.54 -11.60
N GLU A 99 12.32 -5.47 -11.20
CA GLU A 99 13.42 -5.50 -10.22
C GLU A 99 12.96 -6.01 -8.84
N GLU A 100 11.77 -5.58 -8.37
CA GLU A 100 11.20 -6.06 -7.11
C GLU A 100 10.83 -7.54 -7.20
N VAL A 101 10.30 -7.98 -8.35
CA VAL A 101 9.98 -9.39 -8.60
C VAL A 101 11.25 -10.25 -8.59
N GLU A 102 12.33 -9.80 -9.22
CA GLU A 102 13.63 -10.50 -9.21
C GLU A 102 14.16 -10.64 -7.78
N LYS A 103 14.15 -9.56 -6.99
CA LYS A 103 14.55 -9.59 -5.58
C LYS A 103 13.69 -10.55 -4.75
N LEU A 104 12.37 -10.55 -4.95
CA LEU A 104 11.46 -11.47 -4.28
C LEU A 104 11.75 -12.94 -4.64
N LEU A 105 12.04 -13.21 -5.91
CA LEU A 105 12.40 -14.55 -6.40
C LEU A 105 13.79 -15.00 -5.89
N ALA A 106 14.72 -14.07 -5.68
CA ALA A 106 15.98 -14.33 -5.00
C ALA A 106 15.82 -14.61 -3.49
N GLY A 107 14.63 -14.36 -2.92
CA GLY A 107 14.36 -14.51 -1.49
C GLY A 107 14.81 -13.30 -0.66
N GLU A 108 15.14 -12.19 -1.31
CA GLU A 108 15.48 -10.92 -0.65
C GLU A 108 14.25 -10.26 -0.04
N THR A 109 14.51 -9.32 0.87
CA THR A 109 13.48 -8.47 1.46
C THR A 109 13.35 -7.19 0.64
N ILE A 110 12.12 -6.82 0.30
CA ILE A 110 11.80 -5.56 -0.36
C ILE A 110 10.98 -4.67 0.58
N ASP A 111 11.12 -3.36 0.44
CA ASP A 111 10.27 -2.34 1.06
C ASP A 111 9.56 -1.48 0.01
N PHE A 112 8.29 -1.19 0.24
CA PHE A 112 7.48 -0.33 -0.64
C PHE A 112 6.33 0.32 0.14
N GLN A 113 5.70 1.30 -0.50
CA GLN A 113 4.55 1.99 0.07
C GLN A 113 3.25 1.25 -0.29
N ALA A 114 2.55 0.72 0.71
CA ALA A 114 1.25 0.08 0.54
C ALA A 114 0.11 1.03 0.95
N THR A 115 -1.10 0.73 0.48
CA THR A 115 -2.33 1.46 0.81
C THR A 115 -3.24 0.59 1.66
N SER A 116 -3.69 1.13 2.80
CA SER A 116 -4.65 0.47 3.69
C SER A 116 -6.07 0.49 3.08
N GLN A 117 -6.97 -0.33 3.60
CA GLN A 117 -8.39 -0.30 3.22
C GLN A 117 -9.05 1.07 3.43
N GLN A 118 -8.49 1.91 4.31
CA GLN A 118 -8.96 3.26 4.60
C GLN A 118 -8.33 4.33 3.69
N GLY A 119 -7.53 3.93 2.68
CA GLY A 119 -6.86 4.85 1.75
C GLY A 119 -5.60 5.53 2.30
N LYS A 120 -5.19 5.22 3.54
CA LYS A 120 -3.93 5.72 4.10
C LYS A 120 -2.75 4.90 3.59
N THR A 121 -1.69 5.58 3.16
CA THR A 121 -0.44 4.97 2.74
C THR A 121 0.47 4.68 3.92
N TYR A 122 1.25 3.61 3.84
CA TYR A 122 2.24 3.23 4.85
C TYR A 122 3.39 2.43 4.22
N ASP A 123 4.59 2.59 4.77
CA ASP A 123 5.75 1.78 4.37
C ASP A 123 5.67 0.39 5.00
N VAL A 124 5.86 -0.64 4.19
CA VAL A 124 5.88 -2.05 4.60
C VAL A 124 7.13 -2.71 4.04
N PHE A 125 7.67 -3.69 4.76
CA PHE A 125 8.71 -4.56 4.23
C PHE A 125 8.34 -6.02 4.40
N GLY A 126 8.86 -6.84 3.49
CA GLY A 126 8.56 -8.26 3.48
C GLY A 126 9.34 -9.01 2.42
N LYS A 127 9.07 -10.30 2.33
CA LYS A 127 9.73 -11.21 1.37
C LYS A 127 8.73 -12.18 0.78
N LEU A 128 9.15 -12.91 -0.24
CA LEU A 128 8.34 -14.00 -0.78
C LEU A 128 8.33 -15.16 0.21
N GLY A 129 7.15 -15.74 0.43
CA GLY A 129 6.98 -16.87 1.35
C GLY A 129 5.73 -17.68 1.09
N GLU A 130 5.67 -18.85 1.73
CA GLU A 130 4.49 -19.70 1.72
C GLU A 130 3.43 -19.16 2.69
N GLY A 131 2.20 -19.02 2.20
CA GLY A 131 1.02 -18.61 2.97
C GLY A 131 -0.13 -19.59 2.80
N THR A 132 -1.14 -19.49 3.66
CA THR A 132 -2.37 -20.29 3.57
C THR A 132 -3.58 -19.38 3.55
N TYR A 133 -4.42 -19.49 2.52
CA TYR A 133 -5.66 -18.74 2.40
C TYR A 133 -6.83 -19.68 2.16
N LYS A 134 -7.84 -19.65 3.02
CA LYS A 134 -9.01 -20.57 2.97
C LYS A 134 -8.61 -22.04 2.81
N GLY A 135 -7.57 -22.49 3.53
CA GLY A 135 -7.06 -23.87 3.49
C GLY A 135 -6.18 -24.22 2.29
N LYS A 136 -6.00 -23.30 1.32
CA LYS A 136 -5.12 -23.51 0.16
C LYS A 136 -3.76 -22.87 0.41
N LYS A 137 -2.69 -23.64 0.26
CA LYS A 137 -1.31 -23.13 0.29
C LYS A 137 -1.04 -22.33 -0.99
N PHE A 138 -0.35 -21.21 -0.86
CA PHE A 138 0.09 -20.38 -1.97
C PHE A 138 1.44 -19.75 -1.66
N VAL A 139 2.20 -19.39 -2.69
CA VAL A 139 3.40 -18.56 -2.56
C VAL A 139 3.03 -17.13 -2.91
N GLY A 140 3.48 -16.18 -2.10
CA GLY A 140 3.25 -14.76 -2.33
C GLY A 140 3.96 -13.87 -1.32
N PHE A 141 3.82 -12.56 -1.50
CA PHE A 141 4.45 -11.59 -0.60
C PHE A 141 3.90 -11.73 0.82
N GLN A 142 4.82 -11.93 1.78
CA GLN A 142 4.53 -11.99 3.21
C GLN A 142 5.10 -10.75 3.89
N LYS A 143 4.22 -9.94 4.50
CA LYS A 143 4.64 -8.79 5.29
C LYS A 143 5.40 -9.28 6.53
N LEU A 144 6.59 -8.74 6.76
CA LEU A 144 7.39 -9.00 7.96
C LEU A 144 7.18 -7.90 9.01
N GLY A 145 6.96 -6.66 8.58
CA GLY A 145 6.70 -5.54 9.48
C GLY A 145 6.48 -4.22 8.73
N PHE A 146 6.50 -3.13 9.48
CA PHE A 146 6.33 -1.77 8.95
C PHE A 146 7.66 -1.01 8.87
N GLY A 147 7.69 0.00 8.01
CA GLY A 147 8.84 0.85 7.77
C GLY A 147 9.76 0.33 6.66
N ARG A 148 10.89 1.02 6.49
CA ARG A 148 11.84 0.80 5.41
C ARG A 148 13.03 -0.01 5.87
N ARG A 149 13.64 -0.76 4.97
CA ARG A 149 14.83 -1.58 5.24
C ARG A 149 15.86 -1.37 4.14
N ASP A 150 17.14 -1.46 4.48
CA ASP A 150 18.19 -1.57 3.48
C ASP A 150 18.39 -3.03 3.03
N ALA A 151 19.31 -3.24 2.09
CA ALA A 151 19.63 -4.59 1.59
C ALA A 151 20.16 -5.54 2.67
N SER A 152 20.70 -5.02 3.78
CA SER A 152 21.17 -5.82 4.92
C SER A 152 20.06 -6.13 5.93
N GLY A 153 18.87 -5.57 5.75
CA GLY A 153 17.76 -5.67 6.68
C GLY A 153 17.83 -4.67 7.84
N ALA A 154 18.74 -3.69 7.79
CA ALA A 154 18.82 -2.63 8.78
C ALA A 154 17.65 -1.64 8.61
N VAL A 155 17.20 -1.07 9.73
CA VAL A 155 16.06 -0.17 9.76
C VAL A 155 16.45 1.19 9.21
N LEU A 156 15.75 1.62 8.15
CA LEU A 156 15.93 2.95 7.58
C LEU A 156 14.89 3.94 8.11
N PRO A 157 15.24 5.23 8.23
CA PRO A 157 14.27 6.28 8.51
C PRO A 157 13.23 6.40 7.38
N PRO A 158 12.03 6.94 7.69
CA PRO A 158 10.98 7.16 6.69
C PRO A 158 11.46 8.09 5.57
N LYS A 159 10.82 8.02 4.39
CA LYS A 159 11.12 8.96 3.28
C LYS A 159 10.64 10.38 3.57
N GLU A 160 9.61 10.51 4.39
CA GLU A 160 8.97 11.78 4.70
C GLU A 160 8.61 11.86 6.19
N TRP A 161 8.76 13.04 6.79
CA TRP A 161 8.22 13.35 8.11
C TRP A 161 7.71 14.79 8.15
N CYS A 162 6.52 15.02 8.70
CA CYS A 162 5.90 16.35 8.76
C CYS A 162 5.90 17.08 7.40
N LYS A 163 5.55 16.37 6.31
CA LYS A 163 5.56 16.86 4.92
C LYS A 163 6.93 17.26 4.36
N HIS A 164 8.01 17.06 5.12
CA HIS A 164 9.36 17.23 4.65
C HIS A 164 9.88 15.89 4.11
N VAL A 165 10.23 15.85 2.83
CA VAL A 165 10.80 14.68 2.16
C VAL A 165 12.31 14.72 2.35
N PHE A 166 12.86 13.72 3.05
CA PHE A 166 14.29 13.64 3.31
C PHE A 166 15.04 13.29 2.03
N THR A 167 16.12 14.02 1.78
CA THR A 167 17.10 13.70 0.74
C THR A 167 17.91 12.46 1.11
N GLN A 168 18.56 11.85 0.12
CA GLN A 168 19.42 10.68 0.36
C GLN A 168 20.56 11.00 1.35
N ALA A 169 21.13 12.21 1.29
CA ALA A 169 22.16 12.65 2.22
C ALA A 169 21.63 12.80 3.65
N GLU A 170 20.42 13.32 3.83
CA GLU A 170 19.77 13.41 5.16
C GLU A 170 19.44 12.03 5.71
N ILE A 171 18.94 11.11 4.88
CA ILE A 171 18.69 9.73 5.27
C ILE A 171 20.00 9.06 5.75
N GLN A 172 21.11 9.29 5.05
CA GLN A 172 22.42 8.75 5.47
C GLN A 172 22.85 9.30 6.83
N LYS A 173 22.74 10.61 7.04
CA LYS A 173 23.04 11.24 8.34
C LYS A 173 22.16 10.67 9.45
N LEU A 174 20.86 10.61 9.24
CA LEU A 174 19.90 10.03 10.20
C LEU A 174 20.22 8.56 10.50
N THR A 175 20.59 7.79 9.49
CA THR A 175 20.96 6.38 9.64
C THR A 175 22.28 6.22 10.41
N ALA A 176 23.23 7.13 10.22
CA ALA A 176 24.49 7.19 10.98
C ALA A 176 24.30 7.64 12.45
N GLY A 177 23.08 8.00 12.86
CA GLY A 177 22.79 8.53 14.19
C GLY A 177 23.09 10.02 14.34
N GLU A 178 23.45 10.70 13.25
CA GLU A 178 23.52 12.15 13.21
C GLU A 178 22.10 12.74 13.18
N SER A 179 22.01 14.00 13.58
CA SER A 179 20.76 14.75 13.46
C SER A 179 20.81 15.67 12.25
N ILE A 180 19.64 15.93 11.69
CA ILE A 180 19.47 16.90 10.60
C ILE A 180 18.60 18.06 11.10
N GLU A 181 18.89 19.26 10.66
CA GLU A 181 18.09 20.45 10.96
C GLU A 181 17.37 20.87 9.68
N ALA A 182 16.04 20.97 9.72
CA ALA A 182 15.27 21.54 8.62
C ALA A 182 14.25 22.57 9.11
N GLY A 183 13.90 23.53 8.25
CA GLY A 183 13.02 24.67 8.56
C GLY A 183 11.63 24.59 7.95
N ASP A 184 11.34 23.53 7.22
CA ASP A 184 10.16 23.37 6.38
C ASP A 184 9.23 22.25 6.84
N PHE A 185 9.41 21.76 8.07
CA PHE A 185 8.46 20.82 8.67
C PHE A 185 7.10 21.49 8.86
N VAL A 186 6.01 20.77 8.58
CA VAL A 186 4.64 21.27 8.70
C VAL A 186 3.92 20.57 9.84
N SER A 187 3.36 21.36 10.77
CA SER A 187 2.58 20.83 11.89
C SER A 187 1.25 20.25 11.43
N GLY A 188 0.99 18.99 11.75
CA GLY A 188 -0.31 18.36 11.48
C GLY A 188 -1.49 19.01 12.21
N LYS A 189 -1.25 19.73 13.31
CA LYS A 189 -2.30 20.41 14.08
C LYS A 189 -2.63 21.80 13.55
N THR A 190 -1.61 22.60 13.26
CA THR A 190 -1.78 24.02 12.93
C THR A 190 -1.59 24.34 11.46
N GLY A 191 -1.02 23.39 10.68
CA GLY A 191 -0.62 23.61 9.29
C GLY A 191 0.53 24.60 9.12
N ASN A 192 1.12 25.11 10.20
CA ASN A 192 2.21 26.07 10.13
C ASN A 192 3.54 25.35 9.95
N ASN A 193 4.46 25.98 9.23
CA ASN A 193 5.84 25.55 9.16
C ASN A 193 6.56 25.80 10.49
N PHE A 194 7.43 24.89 10.86
CA PHE A 194 8.32 24.99 12.00
C PHE A 194 9.70 24.45 11.67
N SER A 195 10.69 24.90 12.41
CA SER A 195 12.05 24.40 12.33
C SER A 195 12.39 23.61 13.58
N CYS A 196 13.08 22.49 13.42
CA CYS A 196 13.72 21.81 14.53
C CYS A 196 14.89 20.96 14.03
N LYS A 197 15.69 20.51 14.98
CA LYS A 197 16.62 19.42 14.76
C LYS A 197 15.83 18.12 14.87
N VAL A 198 16.13 17.13 14.05
CA VAL A 198 15.52 15.80 14.14
C VAL A 198 16.59 14.74 14.08
N SER A 199 16.41 13.70 14.88
CA SER A 199 17.26 12.51 14.90
C SER A 199 16.40 11.27 14.67
N TRP A 200 17.03 10.17 14.26
CA TRP A 200 16.35 8.89 14.06
C TRP A 200 16.67 7.95 15.20
N ASP A 201 15.65 7.48 15.91
CA ASP A 201 15.79 6.40 16.89
C ASP A 201 15.49 5.06 16.20
N SER A 202 16.54 4.29 15.94
CA SER A 202 16.45 2.98 15.30
C SER A 202 15.77 1.91 16.16
N LYS A 203 15.76 2.07 17.50
CA LYS A 203 15.10 1.12 18.42
C LYS A 203 13.60 1.31 18.42
N THR A 204 13.14 2.56 18.52
CA THR A 204 11.71 2.87 18.52
C THR A 204 11.13 3.10 17.12
N GLN A 205 12.00 3.14 16.10
CA GLN A 205 11.67 3.40 14.69
C GLN A 205 10.90 4.72 14.52
N LYS A 206 11.37 5.77 15.20
CA LYS A 206 10.72 7.09 15.22
C LYS A 206 11.71 8.20 14.95
N ILE A 207 11.22 9.23 14.27
CA ILE A 207 11.88 10.53 14.23
C ILE A 207 11.67 11.21 15.58
N VAL A 208 12.77 11.57 16.24
CA VAL A 208 12.80 12.29 17.50
C VAL A 208 13.11 13.76 17.21
N PRO A 209 12.12 14.66 17.28
CA PRO A 209 12.36 16.08 17.13
C PRO A 209 12.97 16.66 18.41
N ASP A 210 14.04 17.42 18.22
CA ASP A 210 14.69 18.25 19.22
C ASP A 210 14.50 19.72 18.82
N PHE A 211 13.72 20.44 19.61
CA PHE A 211 13.44 21.86 19.38
C PHE A 211 14.51 22.79 19.98
N GLY A 212 15.65 22.22 20.41
CA GLY A 212 16.59 22.91 21.27
C GLY A 212 16.01 22.96 22.68
N THR A 213 16.80 22.54 23.66
CA THR A 213 16.45 22.79 25.05
C THR A 213 16.28 24.30 25.24
N SER A 214 15.16 24.68 25.87
CA SER A 214 14.88 25.99 26.48
C SER A 214 14.67 27.25 25.62
N GLY A 215 14.29 27.20 24.35
CA GLY A 215 13.85 28.45 23.66
C GLY A 215 14.89 29.57 23.71
N ASP A 216 16.17 29.24 23.88
CA ASP A 216 17.26 30.19 24.02
C ASP A 216 17.91 30.53 22.68
N GLU A 217 17.78 29.62 21.72
CA GLU A 217 18.29 29.76 20.36
C GLU A 217 17.22 30.25 19.38
N PRO A 218 17.57 31.17 18.47
CA PRO A 218 16.64 31.66 17.46
C PRO A 218 16.27 30.54 16.46
N PRO A 219 15.00 30.47 16.03
CA PRO A 219 14.55 29.45 15.09
C PRO A 219 15.23 29.63 13.73
N MET A 220 15.32 28.57 12.93
CA MET A 220 15.93 28.63 11.58
C MET A 220 15.06 29.31 10.54
N SER A 221 13.77 29.42 10.78
CA SER A 221 12.87 30.05 9.83
C SER A 221 11.78 30.80 10.55
N TRP A 222 11.26 31.83 9.89
CA TRP A 222 10.15 32.60 10.39
C TRP A 222 9.34 33.13 9.21
N CYS A 223 8.01 33.04 9.31
CA CYS A 223 7.09 33.49 8.27
C CYS A 223 7.46 33.03 6.84
N GLY A 224 7.88 31.77 6.68
CA GLY A 224 8.20 31.17 5.39
C GLY A 224 9.57 31.50 4.81
N VAL A 225 10.41 32.24 5.54
CA VAL A 225 11.80 32.55 5.15
C VAL A 225 12.76 31.76 6.02
N LYS A 226 13.70 31.05 5.39
CA LYS A 226 14.82 30.36 6.07
C LYS A 226 15.95 31.37 6.32
N PHE A 227 16.50 31.36 7.54
CA PHE A 227 17.67 32.15 7.91
C PHE A 227 18.95 31.39 7.61
N THR A 228 20.00 32.13 7.30
CA THR A 228 21.36 31.58 7.22
C THR A 228 21.94 31.35 8.62
N ASP A 229 22.97 30.50 8.72
CA ASP A 229 23.68 30.29 9.99
C ASP A 229 24.26 31.59 10.57
N ALA A 230 24.72 32.49 9.69
CA ALA A 230 25.19 33.81 10.09
C ALA A 230 24.05 34.66 10.68
N GLN A 231 22.88 34.67 10.05
CA GLN A 231 21.70 35.39 10.55
C GLN A 231 21.22 34.83 11.89
N ARG A 232 21.21 33.50 12.06
CA ARG A 232 20.88 32.85 13.34
C ARG A 232 21.90 33.19 14.41
N LYS A 233 23.19 33.17 14.07
CA LYS A 233 24.25 33.57 15.01
C LYS A 233 24.06 35.02 15.43
N ASP A 234 23.81 35.93 14.49
CA ASP A 234 23.56 37.33 14.78
C ASP A 234 22.33 37.51 15.69
N LEU A 235 21.22 36.83 15.39
CA LEU A 235 20.04 36.80 16.25
C LEU A 235 20.34 36.24 17.65
N ALA A 236 21.12 35.16 17.77
CA ALA A 236 21.47 34.55 19.05
C ALA A 236 22.31 35.50 19.93
N HIS A 237 23.11 36.37 19.31
CA HIS A 237 23.88 37.43 19.98
C HIS A 237 23.05 38.70 20.22
N GLY A 238 21.73 38.66 19.99
CA GLY A 238 20.82 39.79 20.20
C GLY A 238 20.90 40.88 19.13
N LYS A 239 21.57 40.62 17.99
CA LYS A 239 21.60 41.57 16.87
C LYS A 239 20.30 41.55 16.09
N THR A 240 20.03 42.66 15.42
CA THR A 240 18.89 42.80 14.51
C THR A 240 19.31 42.42 13.10
N ILE A 241 18.55 41.52 12.47
CA ILE A 241 18.73 41.16 11.06
C ILE A 241 17.60 41.76 10.22
N GLU A 242 17.89 42.12 8.96
CA GLU A 242 16.86 42.51 8.00
C GLU A 242 16.48 41.28 7.16
N GLY A 243 15.19 40.95 7.12
CA GLY A 243 14.68 39.89 6.26
C GLY A 243 13.64 40.41 5.29
N LYS A 244 13.63 39.79 4.11
CA LYS A 244 12.74 40.16 3.00
C LYS A 244 11.82 39.01 2.64
N GLY A 245 10.61 39.33 2.19
CA GLY A 245 9.69 38.35 1.62
C GLY A 245 8.98 37.46 2.63
N PHE A 246 8.86 37.89 3.89
CA PHE A 246 8.07 37.18 4.91
C PHE A 246 6.60 37.12 4.54
N LEU A 247 5.95 35.98 4.74
CA LEU A 247 4.55 35.79 4.38
C LEU A 247 3.62 36.11 5.56
N SER A 248 2.74 37.10 5.40
CA SER A 248 1.73 37.44 6.40
C SER A 248 0.58 36.45 6.39
N LYS A 249 0.29 35.84 7.55
CA LYS A 249 -0.85 34.94 7.73
C LYS A 249 -2.20 35.63 7.57
N LYS A 250 -2.30 36.93 7.90
CA LYS A 250 -3.57 37.68 7.83
C LYS A 250 -3.94 38.08 6.40
N THR A 251 -2.95 38.41 5.58
CA THR A 251 -3.19 39.02 4.27
C THR A 251 -2.68 38.18 3.10
N GLY A 252 -1.90 37.13 3.37
CA GLY A 252 -1.22 36.33 2.34
C GLY A 252 -0.14 37.11 1.57
N LYS A 253 0.12 38.37 1.94
CA LYS A 253 1.09 39.24 1.25
C LYS A 253 2.48 39.06 1.84
N LYS A 254 3.49 39.23 0.98
CA LYS A 254 4.89 39.31 1.39
C LYS A 254 5.17 40.68 2.02
N PHE A 255 6.00 40.69 3.06
CA PHE A 255 6.46 41.91 3.73
C PHE A 255 7.93 41.77 4.13
N ASP A 256 8.59 42.91 4.31
CA ASP A 256 9.95 42.99 4.80
C ASP A 256 9.92 43.50 6.25
N ALA A 257 10.82 43.00 7.09
CA ALA A 257 10.87 43.38 8.49
C ALA A 257 12.29 43.24 9.04
N LYS A 258 12.61 44.05 10.04
CA LYS A 258 13.79 43.81 10.87
C LYS A 258 13.41 42.90 12.03
N LEU A 259 14.23 41.91 12.33
CA LEU A 259 13.96 40.88 13.32
C LEU A 259 15.00 40.95 14.44
N THR A 260 14.52 40.92 15.68
CA THR A 260 15.37 40.80 16.87
C THR A 260 14.91 39.60 17.69
N TRP A 261 15.86 38.82 18.19
CA TRP A 261 15.61 37.75 19.15
C TRP A 261 15.75 38.31 20.56
N LYS A 262 14.64 38.39 21.31
CA LYS A 262 14.64 38.97 22.65
C LYS A 262 13.63 38.29 23.56
N GLU A 263 13.86 38.40 24.86
CA GLU A 263 12.93 37.94 25.87
C GLU A 263 11.75 38.90 26.00
N GLU A 264 10.53 38.36 25.91
CA GLU A 264 9.32 39.14 26.11
C GLU A 264 8.25 38.23 26.74
N LYS A 265 7.75 38.65 27.91
CA LYS A 265 6.85 37.86 28.78
C LYS A 265 7.44 36.52 29.26
N GLY A 266 8.73 36.52 29.61
CA GLY A 266 9.41 35.36 30.21
C GLY A 266 9.80 34.25 29.22
N ALA A 267 9.75 34.53 27.92
CA ALA A 267 10.22 33.63 26.87
C ALA A 267 10.93 34.43 25.78
N LYS A 268 12.07 33.94 25.29
CA LYS A 268 12.72 34.51 24.10
C LYS A 268 11.89 34.19 22.86
N LYS A 269 11.68 35.23 22.04
CA LYS A 269 10.96 35.12 20.77
C LYS A 269 11.52 36.09 19.74
N LEU A 270 11.21 35.78 18.48
CA LEU A 270 11.47 36.66 17.36
C LEU A 270 10.44 37.79 17.36
N VAL A 271 10.92 39.02 17.46
CA VAL A 271 10.10 40.22 17.44
C VAL A 271 10.39 41.00 16.16
N PRO A 272 9.42 41.12 15.23
CA PRO A 272 9.55 41.96 14.07
C PRO A 272 9.33 43.43 14.42
N SER A 273 10.14 44.31 13.83
CA SER A 273 9.93 45.75 13.78
C SER A 273 9.78 46.20 12.34
N PHE A 274 8.74 46.98 12.09
CA PHE A 274 8.45 47.60 10.79
C PHE A 274 8.95 49.05 10.87
N GLY A 275 9.90 49.38 10.01
CA GLY A 275 10.39 50.75 9.81
C GLY A 275 9.70 51.42 8.65
#